data_AF-A0A355AAN3-F1
#
_entry.id   AF-A0A355AAN3-F1
#
_cell.length_a   1.000
_cell.length_b   1.000
_cell.length_c   1.000
_cell.angle_alpha   90.00
_cell.angle_beta   90.00
_cell.angle_gamma   90.00
#
_symmetry.space_group_name_H-M   'P 1'
#
loop_
_entity.id
_entity.type
_entity.pdbx_description
1 polymer ?
#
loop_
_entity_poly.entity_id
_entity_poly.type
_entity_poly.pdbx_seq_one_letter_code
_entity_poly.pdbx_strand_id
1 'polypeptide(L)'
;MITLFPEDYPVAEVVSQEIGASPPLLLTEVRDLAAIAPELTMVIGERLHGLLLAAKYGLPGIGLSNDPKIKAFCQQMEWPCFSWQDLCVENLMVMAIEEVLSDLGSAEQQVLQKRTEMEKKAREERDWFLQLIEQTLVK
;
A
#
# COMPACT_ATOMS: atom_id res chain seq x y z
N MET A 1 0.06 12.35 8.37
CA MET A 1 0.87 12.02 7.18
C MET A 1 2.30 11.67 7.60
N ILE A 2 3.06 11.00 6.75
CA ILE A 2 4.46 10.63 7.02
C ILE A 2 5.36 11.19 5.91
N THR A 3 6.52 11.69 6.30
CA THR A 3 7.62 12.06 5.39
C THR A 3 8.86 11.25 5.76
N LEU A 4 9.65 10.86 4.76
CA LEU A 4 10.92 10.15 4.96
C LEU A 4 12.15 11.06 4.76
N PHE A 5 11.95 12.18 4.07
CA PHE A 5 12.99 13.15 3.76
C PHE A 5 12.62 14.49 4.40
N PRO A 6 13.55 15.14 5.13
CA PRO A 6 13.30 16.44 5.74
C PRO A 6 12.83 17.51 4.75
N GLU A 7 13.27 17.42 3.50
CA GLU A 7 12.92 18.34 2.42
C GLU A 7 11.44 18.27 2.02
N ASP A 8 10.77 17.14 2.27
CA ASP A 8 9.34 16.95 1.99
C ASP A 8 8.44 17.48 3.11
N TYR A 9 9.01 17.73 4.31
CA TYR A 9 8.25 18.17 5.48
C TYR A 9 7.45 19.46 5.25
N PRO A 10 8.02 20.54 4.66
CA PRO A 10 7.27 21.79 4.46
C PRO A 10 6.04 21.61 3.58
N VAL A 11 6.14 20.79 2.52
CA VAL A 11 5.00 20.50 1.63
C VAL A 11 3.96 19.65 2.36
N ALA A 12 4.40 18.63 3.11
CA ALA A 12 3.50 17.81 3.90
C ALA A 12 2.80 18.62 5.01
N GLU A 13 3.45 19.63 5.59
CA GLU A 13 2.84 20.50 6.58
C GLU A 13 1.68 21.30 5.98
N VAL A 14 1.90 21.93 4.82
CA VAL A 14 0.85 22.65 4.08
C VAL A 14 -0.34 21.73 3.78
N VAL A 15 -0.10 20.55 3.20
CA VAL A 15 -1.16 19.60 2.87
C VAL A 15 -1.90 19.16 4.15
N SER A 16 -1.21 18.92 5.27
CA SER A 16 -1.86 18.50 6.52
C SER A 16 -2.81 19.57 7.06
N GLN A 17 -2.46 20.85 6.92
CA GLN A 17 -3.29 21.97 7.33
C GLN A 17 -4.52 22.11 6.42
N GLU A 18 -4.34 21.97 5.10
CA GLU A 18 -5.45 22.07 4.13
C GLU A 18 -6.51 20.98 4.35
N ILE A 19 -6.08 19.77 4.70
CA ILE A 19 -6.99 18.64 4.93
C ILE A 19 -7.44 18.51 6.40
N GLY A 20 -7.00 19.41 7.29
CA GLY A 20 -7.35 19.37 8.71
C GLY A 20 -6.81 18.15 9.47
N ALA A 21 -5.70 17.55 9.02
CA ALA A 21 -5.06 16.41 9.65
C ALA A 21 -4.01 16.83 10.70
N SER A 22 -3.58 15.86 11.52
CA SER A 22 -2.44 16.04 12.42
C SER A 22 -1.16 16.42 11.63
N PRO A 23 -0.23 17.18 12.26
CA PRO A 23 1.04 17.53 11.65
C PRO A 23 1.77 16.29 11.09
N PRO A 24 2.52 16.43 9.98
CA PRO A 24 3.25 15.31 9.42
C PRO A 24 4.31 14.82 10.40
N LEU A 25 4.52 13.51 10.40
CA LEU A 25 5.60 12.86 11.12
C LEU A 25 6.80 12.69 10.18
N LEU A 26 7.99 13.10 10.62
CA LEU A 26 9.24 12.81 9.93
C LEU A 26 9.82 11.51 10.49
N LEU A 27 9.91 10.48 9.65
CA LEU A 27 10.56 9.21 9.98
C LEU A 27 11.87 9.11 9.20
N THR A 28 13.00 9.10 9.90
CA THR A 28 14.32 8.99 9.27
C THR A 28 14.67 7.55 8.89
N GLU A 29 13.98 6.57 9.48
CA GLU A 29 14.26 5.14 9.26
C GLU A 29 12.98 4.37 8.91
N VAL A 30 13.04 3.57 7.85
CA VAL A 30 11.91 2.74 7.38
C VAL A 30 11.43 1.75 8.44
N ARG A 31 12.33 1.30 9.33
CA ARG A 31 11.98 0.38 10.42
C ARG A 31 10.98 0.98 11.41
N ASP A 32 10.93 2.31 11.52
CA ASP A 32 10.06 3.01 12.45
C ASP A 32 8.60 3.03 11.95
N LEU A 33 8.38 2.75 10.66
CA LEU A 33 7.03 2.58 10.09
C LEU A 33 6.22 1.50 10.81
N ALA A 34 6.86 0.46 11.34
CA ALA A 34 6.16 -0.60 12.05
C ALA A 34 5.54 -0.11 13.37
N ALA A 35 6.17 0.85 14.05
CA ALA A 35 5.70 1.37 15.32
C ALA A 35 4.48 2.29 15.15
N ILE A 36 4.43 3.02 14.04
CA ILE A 36 3.39 4.02 13.75
C ILE A 36 2.29 3.49 12.84
N ALA A 37 2.50 2.36 12.16
CA ALA A 37 1.47 1.74 11.31
C ALA A 37 0.10 1.58 11.97
N PRO A 38 -0.02 1.23 13.28
CA PRO A 38 -1.33 1.16 13.96
C PRO A 38 -2.06 2.50 14.07
N GLU A 39 -1.36 3.62 13.88
CA GLU A 39 -1.94 4.97 13.90
C GLU A 39 -2.31 5.48 12.50
N LEU A 40 -1.99 4.70 11.45
CA LEU A 40 -2.33 5.03 10.08
C LEU A 40 -3.66 4.45 9.68
N THR A 41 -4.37 5.17 8.81
CA THR A 41 -5.67 4.74 8.29
C THR A 41 -5.55 4.02 6.95
N MET A 42 -4.71 4.53 6.05
CA MET A 42 -4.55 4.00 4.70
C MET A 42 -3.24 4.52 4.08
N VAL A 43 -2.88 3.95 2.92
CA VAL A 43 -1.72 4.38 2.13
C VAL A 43 -2.13 4.71 0.70
N ILE A 44 -1.79 5.91 0.25
CA ILE A 44 -1.90 6.30 -1.16
C ILE A 44 -0.48 6.29 -1.72
N GLY A 45 -0.24 5.54 -2.80
CA GLY A 45 1.11 5.29 -3.30
C GLY A 45 1.23 5.31 -4.81
N GLU A 46 2.15 6.13 -5.32
CA GLU A 46 2.62 6.05 -6.71
C GLU A 46 3.73 5.02 -6.92
N ARG A 47 4.30 4.50 -5.81
CA ARG A 47 5.39 3.51 -5.81
C ARG A 47 4.95 2.21 -5.15
N LEU A 48 5.34 1.09 -5.77
CA LEU A 48 4.99 -0.25 -5.30
C LEU A 48 5.41 -0.52 -3.85
N HIS A 49 6.58 -0.05 -3.43
CA HIS A 49 7.09 -0.32 -2.08
C HIS A 49 6.20 0.24 -0.96
N GLY A 50 5.57 1.41 -1.16
CA GLY A 50 4.62 1.95 -0.18
C GLY A 50 3.39 1.06 -0.04
N LEU A 51 2.85 0.59 -1.17
CA LEU A 51 1.68 -0.29 -1.21
C LEU A 51 1.98 -1.70 -0.66
N LEU A 52 3.18 -2.23 -0.89
CA LEU A 52 3.64 -3.49 -0.28
C LEU A 52 3.72 -3.38 1.24
N LEU A 53 4.22 -2.25 1.77
CA LEU A 53 4.27 -2.01 3.21
C LEU A 53 2.85 -1.86 3.79
N ALA A 54 1.94 -1.20 3.08
CA ALA A 54 0.54 -1.12 3.48
C ALA A 54 -0.07 -2.52 3.66
N ALA A 55 0.07 -3.38 2.65
CA ALA A 55 -0.44 -4.75 2.71
C ALA A 55 0.20 -5.57 3.83
N LYS A 56 1.52 -5.40 4.04
CA LYS A 56 2.24 -6.07 5.14
C LYS A 56 1.66 -5.69 6.51
N TYR A 57 1.40 -4.40 6.72
CA TYR A 57 0.91 -3.88 7.99
C TYR A 57 -0.63 -3.90 8.14
N GLY A 58 -1.36 -4.42 7.15
CA GLY A 58 -2.82 -4.54 7.24
C GLY A 58 -3.58 -3.25 6.90
N LEU A 59 -2.90 -2.29 6.26
CA LEU A 59 -3.48 -1.00 5.89
C LEU A 59 -4.07 -1.05 4.48
N PRO A 60 -5.30 -0.54 4.26
CA PRO A 60 -5.86 -0.32 2.93
C PRO A 60 -4.96 0.56 2.07
N GLY A 61 -4.93 0.29 0.76
CA GLY A 61 -4.10 0.99 -0.20
C GLY A 61 -4.89 1.56 -1.37
N ILE A 62 -4.39 2.66 -1.93
CA ILE A 62 -4.83 3.24 -3.21
C ILE A 62 -3.61 3.46 -4.10
N GLY A 63 -3.62 2.88 -5.29
CA GLY A 63 -2.59 3.09 -6.29
C GLY A 63 -2.82 4.36 -7.11
N LEU A 64 -1.76 5.10 -7.37
CA LEU A 64 -1.78 6.24 -8.31
C LEU A 64 -0.57 6.15 -9.26
N SER A 65 -0.66 5.30 -10.27
CA SER A 65 0.45 5.04 -11.18
C SER A 65 0.03 4.41 -12.51
N ASN A 66 0.83 4.68 -13.55
CA ASN A 66 0.76 3.95 -14.82
C ASN A 66 1.60 2.68 -14.84
N ASP A 67 2.42 2.44 -13.81
CA ASP A 67 3.29 1.27 -13.78
C ASP A 67 2.46 -0.02 -13.76
N PRO A 68 2.68 -0.94 -14.72
CA PRO A 68 1.91 -2.19 -14.80
C PRO A 68 2.06 -3.07 -13.56
N LYS A 69 3.18 -2.99 -12.83
CA LYS A 69 3.39 -3.73 -11.57
C LYS A 69 2.50 -3.20 -10.46
N ILE A 70 2.30 -1.88 -10.40
CA ILE A 70 1.42 -1.27 -9.40
C ILE A 70 -0.03 -1.62 -9.70
N LYS A 71 -0.44 -1.53 -10.97
CA LYS A 71 -1.78 -1.94 -11.40
C LYS A 71 -2.05 -3.41 -11.08
N ALA A 72 -1.11 -4.30 -11.42
CA ALA A 72 -1.24 -5.74 -11.13
C ALA A 72 -1.31 -6.01 -9.62
N PHE A 73 -0.50 -5.33 -8.81
CA PHE A 73 -0.53 -5.48 -7.36
C PHE A 73 -1.84 -4.98 -6.75
N CYS A 74 -2.31 -3.79 -7.15
CA CYS A 74 -3.59 -3.27 -6.67
C CYS A 74 -4.75 -4.19 -7.07
N GLN A 75 -4.74 -4.74 -8.30
CA GLN A 75 -5.74 -5.73 -8.72
C GLN A 75 -5.72 -6.99 -7.83
N GLN A 76 -4.54 -7.49 -7.45
CA GLN A 76 -4.42 -8.64 -6.54
C GLN A 76 -4.97 -8.34 -5.14
N MET A 77 -4.73 -7.12 -4.66
CA MET A 77 -5.22 -6.63 -3.37
C MET A 77 -6.67 -6.16 -3.40
N GLU A 78 -7.32 -6.15 -4.58
CA GLU A 78 -8.64 -5.53 -4.81
C GLU A 78 -8.70 -4.06 -4.40
N TRP A 79 -7.58 -3.36 -4.60
CA TRP A 79 -7.45 -1.93 -4.35
C TRP A 79 -7.69 -1.10 -5.60
N PRO A 80 -8.28 0.10 -5.46
CA PRO A 80 -8.38 1.03 -6.56
C PRO A 80 -6.97 1.47 -7.02
N CYS A 81 -6.79 1.62 -8.33
CA CYS A 81 -5.55 2.10 -8.91
C CYS A 81 -5.86 3.00 -10.09
N PHE A 82 -5.46 4.27 -9.98
CA PHE A 82 -5.71 5.29 -10.97
C PHE A 82 -4.42 5.72 -11.67
N SER A 83 -4.59 6.42 -12.79
CA SER A 83 -3.54 7.14 -13.49
C SER A 83 -3.74 8.64 -13.34
N TRP A 84 -2.63 9.38 -13.29
CA TRP A 84 -2.64 10.83 -13.43
C TRP A 84 -3.25 11.33 -14.75
N GLN A 85 -3.40 10.47 -15.77
CA GLN A 85 -4.07 10.81 -17.03
C GLN A 85 -5.54 10.39 -17.08
N ASP A 86 -6.06 9.77 -16.02
CA ASP A 86 -7.48 9.44 -15.96
C ASP A 86 -8.30 10.73 -15.90
N LEU A 87 -9.44 10.73 -16.60
CA LEU A 87 -10.34 11.88 -16.61
C LEU A 87 -10.93 12.07 -15.20
N CYS A 88 -10.80 13.28 -14.65
CA CYS A 88 -11.27 13.62 -13.31
C CYS A 88 -10.66 12.73 -12.20
N VAL A 89 -9.37 12.41 -12.31
CA VAL A 89 -8.65 11.59 -11.32
C VAL A 89 -8.81 12.10 -9.89
N GLU A 90 -8.92 13.41 -9.70
CA GLU A 90 -9.12 14.02 -8.39
C GLU A 90 -10.44 13.55 -7.75
N ASN A 91 -11.53 13.55 -8.53
CA ASN A 91 -12.83 13.09 -8.05
C ASN A 91 -12.83 11.58 -7.80
N LEU A 92 -12.17 10.80 -8.66
CA LEU A 92 -12.03 9.35 -8.48
C LEU A 92 -11.26 9.01 -7.20
N MET A 93 -10.19 9.77 -6.91
CA MET A 93 -9.41 9.64 -5.70
C MET A 93 -10.24 9.97 -4.46
N VAL A 94 -11.00 11.07 -4.48
CA VAL A 94 -11.89 11.43 -3.35
C VAL A 94 -12.91 10.33 -3.10
N MET A 95 -13.59 9.85 -4.15
CA MET A 95 -14.57 8.77 -4.03
C MET A 95 -13.95 7.49 -3.44
N ALA A 96 -12.75 7.11 -3.89
CA ALA A 96 -12.06 5.94 -3.38
C ALA A 96 -11.63 6.10 -1.90
N ILE A 97 -11.20 7.30 -1.50
CA ILE A 97 -10.88 7.60 -0.11
C ILE A 97 -12.15 7.53 0.75
N GLU A 98 -13.24 8.17 0.32
CA GLU A 98 -14.53 8.14 1.04
C GLU A 98 -15.07 6.72 1.19
N GLU A 99 -14.94 5.88 0.15
CA GLU A 99 -15.34 4.48 0.20
C GLU A 99 -14.56 3.71 1.28
N VAL A 100 -13.23 3.82 1.29
CA VAL A 100 -12.38 3.19 2.32
C VAL A 100 -12.72 3.70 3.72
N LEU A 101 -12.95 5.00 3.87
CA LEU A 101 -13.26 5.60 5.18
C LEU A 101 -14.67 5.26 5.67
N SER A 102 -15.62 4.97 4.76
CA SER A 102 -17.00 4.64 5.12
C SER A 102 -17.13 3.31 5.87
N ASP A 103 -16.22 2.36 5.63
CA ASP A 103 -16.14 1.07 6.33
C ASP A 103 -14.68 0.58 6.44
N LEU A 104 -13.91 1.30 7.25
CA LEU A 104 -12.49 1.00 7.45
C LEU A 104 -12.25 -0.41 7.98
N GLY A 105 -13.13 -0.91 8.86
CA GLY A 105 -12.99 -2.25 9.45
C GLY A 105 -13.12 -3.36 8.39
N SER A 106 -14.07 -3.21 7.46
CA SER A 106 -14.18 -4.11 6.31
C SER A 106 -12.98 -4.03 5.38
N ALA A 107 -12.48 -2.81 5.11
CA ALA A 107 -11.31 -2.60 4.28
C ALA A 107 -10.04 -3.27 4.88
N GLU A 108 -9.79 -3.09 6.18
CA GLU A 108 -8.68 -3.75 6.89
C GLU A 108 -8.83 -5.28 6.88
N GLN A 109 -10.04 -5.80 7.07
CA GLN A 109 -10.31 -7.23 7.00
C GLN A 109 -10.02 -7.81 5.61
N GLN A 110 -10.40 -7.09 4.55
CA GLN A 110 -10.09 -7.47 3.16
C GLN A 110 -8.58 -7.52 2.93
N VAL A 111 -7.83 -6.53 3.42
CA VAL A 111 -6.36 -6.52 3.32
C VAL A 111 -5.76 -7.74 4.02
N LEU A 112 -6.22 -8.05 5.23
CA LEU A 112 -5.75 -9.21 5.98
C LEU A 112 -6.02 -10.53 5.25
N GLN A 113 -7.20 -10.65 4.64
CA GLN A 113 -7.56 -11.80 3.82
C GLN A 113 -6.62 -11.94 2.62
N LYS A 114 -6.47 -10.88 1.81
CA LYS A 114 -5.60 -10.88 0.62
C LYS A 114 -4.14 -11.14 0.98
N ARG A 115 -3.64 -10.54 2.06
CA ARG A 115 -2.30 -10.82 2.57
C ARG A 115 -2.12 -12.31 2.87
N THR A 116 -3.07 -12.91 3.56
CA THR A 116 -3.01 -14.34 3.91
C THR A 116 -3.04 -15.23 2.67
N GLU A 117 -3.87 -14.91 1.69
CA GLU A 117 -3.93 -15.61 0.39
C GLU A 117 -2.59 -15.51 -0.37
N MET A 118 -2.01 -14.31 -0.43
CA MET A 118 -0.73 -14.08 -1.12
C MET A 118 0.43 -14.78 -0.44
N GLU A 119 0.50 -14.72 0.89
CA GLU A 119 1.53 -15.43 1.65
C GLU A 119 1.44 -16.95 1.46
N LYS A 120 0.21 -17.49 1.40
CA LYS A 120 0.01 -18.92 1.12
C LYS A 120 0.52 -19.28 -0.27
N LYS A 121 0.14 -18.53 -1.31
CA LYS A 121 0.62 -18.74 -2.68
C LYS A 121 2.14 -18.66 -2.77
N ALA A 122 2.75 -17.64 -2.14
CA ALA A 122 4.19 -17.47 -2.12
C ALA A 122 4.92 -18.66 -1.45
N ARG A 123 4.34 -19.21 -0.37
CA ARG A 123 4.87 -20.43 0.27
C ARG A 123 4.77 -21.65 -0.65
N GLU A 124 3.62 -21.87 -1.27
CA GLU A 124 3.40 -22.99 -2.20
C GLU A 124 4.33 -22.93 -3.42
N GLU A 125 4.48 -21.75 -4.02
CA GLU A 125 5.39 -21.50 -5.16
C GLU A 125 6.85 -21.75 -4.78
N ARG A 126 7.27 -21.27 -3.60
CA ARG A 126 8.63 -21.50 -3.09
C ARG A 126 8.88 -22.98 -2.88
N ASP A 127 7.96 -23.68 -2.23
CA ASP A 127 8.13 -25.10 -1.90
C ASP A 127 8.15 -25.95 -3.19
N TRP A 128 7.32 -25.61 -4.17
CA TRP A 128 7.36 -26.22 -5.51
C TRP A 128 8.70 -25.96 -6.23
N PHE A 129 9.20 -24.73 -6.18
CA PHE A 129 10.47 -24.37 -6.81
C PHE A 129 11.66 -25.10 -6.18
N LEU A 130 11.67 -25.27 -4.85
CA LEU A 130 12.69 -26.05 -4.16
C LEU A 130 12.67 -27.53 -4.57
N GLN A 131 11.49 -28.14 -4.65
CA GLN A 131 11.35 -29.52 -5.13
C GLN A 131 11.87 -29.69 -6.57
N LEU A 132 11.60 -28.71 -7.44
CA LEU A 132 12.09 -28.73 -8.82
C LEU A 132 13.62 -28.67 -8.88
N ILE A 133 14.24 -27.81 -8.05
CA ILE A 133 15.70 -27.71 -7.94
C ILE A 133 16.30 -29.04 -7.47
N GLU A 134 15.76 -29.63 -6.40
CA GLU A 134 16.24 -30.91 -5.86
C GLU A 134 16.18 -32.03 -6.91
N GLN A 135 15.07 -32.15 -7.65
CA GLN A 135 14.93 -33.15 -8.71
C GLN A 135 15.88 -32.94 -9.89
N THR A 136 16.30 -31.70 -10.14
CA THR A 136 17.21 -31.35 -11.24
C THR A 136 18.67 -31.59 -10.85
N LEU A 137 19.04 -31.33 -9.60
CA LEU A 137 20.41 -31.48 -9.09
C LEU A 137 20.79 -32.93 -8.73
N VAL A 138 19.82 -33.80 -8.48
CA VAL A 138 20.04 -35.23 -8.16
C VAL A 138 20.07 -36.12 -9.42
N LYS A 139 19.94 -35.53 -10.62
CA LYS A 139 20.20 -36.19 -11.91
C LYS A 139 21.61 -35.89 -12.40
#